data_AF-A0A9P5SCT3-F1
#
_entry.id   AF-A0A9P5SCT3-F1
#
_cell.length_a   1.000
_cell.length_b   1.000
_cell.length_c   1.000
_cell.angle_alpha   90.00
_cell.angle_beta   90.00
_cell.angle_gamma   90.00
#
_symmetry.space_group_name_H-M   'P 1'
#
loop_
_entity.id
_entity.type
_entity.pdbx_description
1 polymer ?
#
loop_
_entity_poly.entity_id
_entity_poly.type
_entity_poly.pdbx_seq_one_letter_code
_entity_poly.pdbx_strand_id
1 'polypeptide(L)'
;MTEVDSSTLDPSTGSPTPIEEFEVASLKNPDYVRKFDRVIDDLQDVYSHKIRPLEKAYNFEHFSNSAPLGNDDIAAKPMVLLIGQYSTGKTTFINSLLKKSYPSSHIGVEPTTDRFVAVMDNPTERIIPGNAAAVSSALPFKGLDKFGQAFLSRFQVSQTPSSVLQNFTIVDTPGILSGDKQRNRGYDYTSVIEWFAERADLVLLLFDSHKLDISNELKSAIHALKGHEEKVRVVLNKSDMVNQQQLMRVYGALMWSLGKVVHTPEVMRVYLVSIWLERPPNAFDDCRSLLDQEKKDLLMDLQQLPINAAIRKVNEIVKRARLARVHALIMAHLREQMPSFYGKAAALKQLSDNLPKEFQLVSKKYRLPMGDFPDVEKFKEALYGMKFEQFGALNEKLLMASDEALGTDLPELLQRLPHHSTFTGTTAKPEIDSEDESLEEEGNQKRGLTRQGTRSRYAPVKPERDMTAIVYNIILFTLVLFFATVVGGGVAVKMGWVDGLGPLVELLRP
;
A
#
# COMPACT_ATOMS: atom_id res chain seq x y z
N MET A 1 22.18 23.43 61.75
CA MET A 1 20.86 24.07 61.94
C MET A 1 20.79 25.27 61.03
N THR A 2 20.17 25.08 59.88
CA THR A 2 19.42 26.08 59.10
C THR A 2 18.74 25.24 58.02
N GLU A 3 17.51 24.86 58.32
CA GLU A 3 16.56 24.24 57.40
C GLU A 3 16.33 25.20 56.22
N VAL A 4 16.28 24.66 55.01
CA VAL A 4 15.75 25.35 53.84
C VAL A 4 14.60 24.50 53.31
N ASP A 5 13.47 25.18 53.22
CA ASP A 5 12.12 24.67 53.03
C ASP A 5 11.91 23.72 51.85
N SER A 6 11.10 22.71 52.13
CA SER A 6 10.40 21.86 51.18
C SER A 6 9.04 22.48 50.82
N SER A 7 8.91 23.08 49.63
CA SER A 7 7.61 23.23 48.95
C SER A 7 7.78 23.73 47.51
N THR A 8 6.88 23.27 46.64
CA THR A 8 6.63 23.67 45.24
C THR A 8 7.58 23.14 44.16
N LEU A 9 7.47 21.83 43.88
CA LEU A 9 7.60 21.32 42.51
C LEU A 9 6.19 21.33 41.89
N ASP A 10 5.96 22.29 41.02
CA ASP A 10 4.79 22.37 40.16
C ASP A 10 4.99 21.41 38.98
N PRO A 11 4.10 20.42 38.72
CA PRO A 11 4.21 19.57 37.54
C PRO A 11 3.61 20.32 36.35
N SER A 12 4.33 21.32 35.83
CA SER A 12 3.93 22.03 34.62
C SER A 12 4.06 21.11 33.40
N THR A 13 2.92 20.57 32.96
CA THR A 13 2.44 20.65 31.58
C THR A 13 3.51 20.55 30.47
N GLY A 14 4.06 19.35 30.28
CA GLY A 14 4.60 18.97 28.97
C GLY A 14 3.44 18.59 28.06
N SER A 15 3.29 19.23 26.91
CA SER A 15 2.42 18.71 25.84
C SER A 15 2.83 17.27 25.52
N PRO A 16 1.89 16.32 25.42
CA PRO A 16 2.23 14.93 25.14
C PRO A 16 3.06 14.86 23.85
N THR A 17 4.13 14.08 23.87
CA THR A 17 4.91 13.79 22.67
C THR A 17 3.99 13.13 21.62
N PRO A 18 4.26 13.23 20.31
CA PRO A 18 3.46 12.54 19.28
C PRO A 18 3.30 11.03 19.52
N ILE A 19 4.25 10.40 20.24
CA ILE A 19 4.16 8.98 20.65
C ILE A 19 3.20 8.80 21.83
N GLU A 20 3.14 9.75 22.77
CA GLU A 20 2.12 9.77 23.83
C GLU A 20 0.73 10.09 23.27
N GLU A 21 0.61 10.98 22.27
CA GLU A 21 -0.63 11.14 21.50
C GLU A 21 -0.99 9.86 20.74
N PHE A 22 0.00 9.16 20.17
CA PHE A 22 -0.20 7.88 19.51
C PHE A 22 -0.72 6.80 20.49
N GLU A 23 -0.20 6.72 21.71
CA GLU A 23 -0.77 5.85 22.73
C GLU A 23 -2.19 6.28 23.10
N VAL A 24 -2.44 7.57 23.38
CA VAL A 24 -3.77 8.04 23.77
C VAL A 24 -4.81 7.79 22.68
N ALA A 25 -4.44 7.92 21.39
CA ALA A 25 -5.31 7.63 20.25
C ALA A 25 -5.38 6.14 19.90
N SER A 26 -4.34 5.35 20.15
CA SER A 26 -4.33 3.89 19.91
C SER A 26 -4.97 3.08 21.05
N LEU A 27 -5.26 3.69 22.22
CA LEU A 27 -5.67 2.98 23.45
C LEU A 27 -6.97 3.41 24.16
N LYS A 28 -7.86 4.25 23.59
CA LYS A 28 -9.04 4.70 24.38
C LYS A 28 -10.41 4.44 23.81
N ASN A 29 -10.58 3.45 22.96
CA ASN A 29 -11.93 2.93 22.77
C ASN A 29 -11.97 1.40 22.73
N PRO A 30 -12.03 0.73 23.91
CA PRO A 30 -12.21 -0.72 23.98
C PRO A 30 -13.45 -1.20 23.21
N ASP A 31 -14.46 -0.34 23.00
CA ASP A 31 -15.61 -0.66 22.17
C ASP A 31 -15.26 -0.77 20.68
N TYR A 32 -14.22 -0.06 20.23
CA TYR A 32 -13.78 -0.03 18.84
C TYR A 32 -13.00 -1.30 18.48
N VAL A 33 -12.05 -1.73 19.31
CA VAL A 33 -11.35 -3.02 19.17
C VAL A 33 -12.34 -4.19 19.21
N ARG A 34 -13.25 -4.20 20.18
CA ARG A 34 -14.31 -5.22 20.29
C ARG A 34 -15.25 -5.24 19.08
N LYS A 35 -15.55 -4.08 18.50
CA LYS A 35 -16.36 -4.00 17.28
C LYS A 35 -15.62 -4.61 16.09
N PHE A 36 -14.30 -4.47 16.00
CA PHE A 36 -13.49 -5.09 14.94
C PHE A 36 -13.36 -6.59 15.09
N ASP A 37 -13.05 -7.08 16.29
CA ASP A 37 -12.96 -8.53 16.53
C ASP A 37 -14.26 -9.22 16.11
N ARG A 38 -15.41 -8.62 16.43
CA ARG A 38 -16.72 -9.10 15.97
C ARG A 38 -16.89 -9.10 14.45
N VAL A 39 -16.42 -8.06 13.75
CA VAL A 39 -16.50 -8.03 12.28
C VAL A 39 -15.65 -9.14 11.66
N ILE A 40 -14.48 -9.43 12.24
CA ILE A 40 -13.62 -10.52 11.79
C ILE A 40 -14.25 -11.89 12.09
N ASP A 41 -14.86 -12.07 13.26
CA ASP A 41 -15.59 -13.29 13.62
C ASP A 41 -16.77 -13.51 12.67
N ASP A 42 -17.60 -12.49 12.42
CA ASP A 42 -18.70 -12.56 11.45
C ASP A 42 -18.18 -12.88 10.03
N LEU A 43 -17.04 -12.31 9.64
CA LEU A 43 -16.41 -12.58 8.34
C LEU A 43 -15.95 -14.04 8.22
N GLN A 44 -15.41 -14.62 9.29
CA GLN A 44 -15.07 -16.04 9.36
C GLN A 44 -16.31 -16.92 9.22
N ASP A 45 -17.40 -16.56 9.88
CA ASP A 45 -18.66 -17.29 9.82
C ASP A 45 -19.25 -17.27 8.41
N VAL A 46 -19.28 -16.11 7.76
CA VAL A 46 -19.73 -15.97 6.36
C VAL A 46 -18.86 -16.82 5.44
N TYR A 47 -17.53 -16.74 5.56
CA TYR A 47 -16.64 -17.53 4.70
C TYR A 47 -16.81 -19.04 4.94
N SER A 48 -16.79 -19.48 6.20
CA SER A 48 -16.82 -20.90 6.55
C SER A 48 -18.14 -21.59 6.21
N HIS A 49 -19.27 -20.90 6.32
CA HIS A 49 -20.61 -21.46 6.09
C HIS A 49 -21.16 -21.22 4.69
N LYS A 50 -20.83 -20.08 4.04
CA LYS A 50 -21.46 -19.70 2.76
C LYS A 50 -20.53 -19.81 1.55
N ILE A 51 -19.22 -19.63 1.72
CA ILE A 51 -18.25 -19.60 0.60
C ILE A 51 -17.43 -20.89 0.54
N ARG A 52 -16.82 -21.31 1.64
CA ARG A 52 -15.95 -22.50 1.73
C ARG A 52 -16.64 -23.80 1.28
N PRO A 53 -17.93 -24.06 1.56
CA PRO A 53 -18.60 -25.26 1.07
C PRO A 53 -18.71 -25.28 -0.46
N LEU A 54 -18.89 -24.11 -1.09
CA LEU A 54 -18.89 -23.98 -2.54
C LEU A 54 -17.50 -24.27 -3.11
N GLU A 55 -16.44 -23.70 -2.52
CA GLU A 55 -15.06 -23.96 -2.94
C GLU A 55 -14.72 -25.46 -2.91
N LYS A 56 -15.11 -26.15 -1.82
CA LYS A 56 -14.89 -27.59 -1.67
C LYS A 56 -15.72 -28.43 -2.63
N ALA A 57 -16.98 -28.06 -2.87
CA ALA A 57 -17.87 -28.82 -3.74
C ALA A 57 -17.41 -28.87 -5.20
N TYR A 58 -16.68 -27.84 -5.66
CA TYR A 58 -16.19 -27.73 -7.04
C TYR A 58 -14.67 -27.73 -7.18
N ASN A 59 -13.93 -28.16 -6.15
CA ASN A 59 -12.46 -28.26 -6.16
C ASN A 59 -11.74 -26.96 -6.57
N PHE A 60 -12.20 -25.82 -6.06
CA PHE A 60 -11.67 -24.50 -6.42
C PHE A 60 -10.16 -24.35 -6.16
N GLU A 61 -9.64 -25.02 -5.13
CA GLU A 61 -8.21 -25.04 -4.79
C GLU A 61 -7.32 -25.51 -5.95
N HIS A 62 -7.78 -26.49 -6.73
CA HIS A 62 -7.04 -27.06 -7.85
C HIS A 62 -6.85 -26.06 -9.01
N PHE A 63 -7.71 -25.04 -9.10
CA PHE A 63 -7.73 -24.08 -10.20
C PHE A 63 -7.11 -22.74 -9.83
N SER A 64 -7.32 -22.31 -8.59
CA SER A 64 -6.86 -21.02 -8.10
C SER A 64 -5.44 -21.05 -7.55
N ASN A 65 -4.83 -22.24 -7.41
CA ASN A 65 -3.58 -22.46 -6.67
C ASN A 65 -3.62 -21.83 -5.27
N SER A 66 -4.81 -21.72 -4.70
CA SER A 66 -5.07 -21.05 -3.43
C SER A 66 -5.85 -21.98 -2.52
N ALA A 67 -5.18 -22.45 -1.47
CA ALA A 67 -5.80 -23.27 -0.44
C ALA A 67 -7.01 -22.53 0.19
N PRO A 68 -8.02 -23.26 0.68
CA PRO A 68 -9.09 -22.67 1.47
C PRO A 68 -8.51 -21.90 2.65
N LEU A 69 -9.02 -20.69 2.90
CA LEU A 69 -8.57 -19.87 4.01
C LEU A 69 -8.93 -20.56 5.33
N GLY A 70 -7.97 -20.62 6.26
CA GLY A 70 -8.21 -21.00 7.64
C GLY A 70 -8.80 -19.84 8.43
N ASN A 71 -9.42 -20.13 9.58
CA ASN A 71 -9.89 -19.08 10.49
C ASN A 71 -8.70 -18.22 10.95
N ASP A 72 -7.55 -18.84 11.19
CA ASP A 72 -6.33 -18.13 11.59
C ASP A 72 -5.82 -17.17 10.49
N ASP A 73 -6.01 -17.50 9.20
CA ASP A 73 -5.64 -16.61 8.09
C ASP A 73 -6.56 -15.37 8.06
N ILE A 74 -7.85 -15.57 8.32
CA ILE A 74 -8.84 -14.48 8.37
C ILE A 74 -8.67 -13.63 9.64
N ALA A 75 -8.38 -14.24 10.79
CA ALA A 75 -8.10 -13.54 12.06
C ALA A 75 -6.68 -12.97 12.18
N ALA A 76 -5.79 -13.27 11.24
CA ALA A 76 -4.41 -12.80 11.32
C ALA A 76 -4.37 -11.27 11.48
N LYS A 77 -3.69 -10.79 12.51
CA LYS A 77 -3.47 -9.36 12.71
C LYS A 77 -2.70 -8.79 11.51
N PRO A 78 -2.93 -7.52 11.14
CA PRO A 78 -2.18 -6.90 10.08
C PRO A 78 -0.68 -6.89 10.35
N MET A 79 0.11 -6.94 9.28
CA MET A 79 1.56 -7.07 9.36
C MET A 79 2.27 -5.83 8.78
N VAL A 80 3.18 -5.25 9.56
CA VAL A 80 4.07 -4.17 9.14
C VAL A 80 5.45 -4.74 8.86
N LEU A 81 5.92 -4.65 7.63
CA LEU A 81 7.25 -5.11 7.22
C LEU A 81 8.24 -3.94 7.19
N LEU A 82 9.35 -4.03 7.93
CA LEU A 82 10.40 -3.01 7.92
C LEU A 82 11.56 -3.46 7.03
N ILE A 83 11.80 -2.76 5.92
CA ILE A 83 12.94 -3.03 5.03
C ILE A 83 13.86 -1.83 5.05
N GLY A 84 15.17 -2.06 5.08
CA GLY A 84 16.13 -0.98 4.97
C GLY A 84 17.55 -1.45 5.18
N GLN A 85 18.49 -0.59 4.83
CA GLN A 85 19.91 -0.87 5.01
C GLN A 85 20.30 -1.01 6.48
N TYR A 86 21.52 -1.47 6.66
CA TYR A 86 22.14 -1.52 7.96
C TYR A 86 22.20 -0.13 8.62
N SER A 87 21.94 -0.06 9.92
CA SER A 87 21.94 1.18 10.72
C SER A 87 20.88 2.24 10.36
N THR A 88 19.86 1.94 9.55
CA THR A 88 18.77 2.91 9.26
C THR A 88 17.78 3.13 10.41
N GLY A 89 17.88 2.34 11.49
CA GLY A 89 17.07 2.51 12.70
C GLY A 89 15.79 1.67 12.75
N LYS A 90 15.69 0.55 12.03
CA LYS A 90 14.53 -0.37 12.08
C LYS A 90 14.23 -0.89 13.49
N THR A 91 15.21 -1.49 14.16
CA THR A 91 15.04 -1.98 15.54
C THR A 91 14.77 -0.83 16.52
N THR A 92 15.43 0.33 16.34
CA THR A 92 15.18 1.54 17.14
C THR A 92 13.75 2.06 16.95
N PHE A 93 13.22 2.00 15.73
CA PHE A 93 11.85 2.35 15.40
C PHE A 93 10.86 1.50 16.20
N ILE A 94 11.05 0.18 16.20
CA ILE A 94 10.22 -0.75 16.97
C ILE A 94 10.32 -0.43 18.46
N ASN A 95 11.53 -0.31 19.02
CA ASN A 95 11.70 -0.05 20.44
C ASN A 95 11.10 1.30 20.87
N SER A 96 11.21 2.33 20.01
CA SER A 96 10.59 3.64 20.25
C SER A 96 9.06 3.55 20.21
N LEU A 97 8.50 2.74 19.31
CA LEU A 97 7.06 2.54 19.19
C LEU A 97 6.49 1.73 20.36
N LEU A 98 7.23 0.72 20.83
CA LEU A 98 6.86 -0.11 21.98
C LEU A 98 7.19 0.54 23.34
N LYS A 99 7.97 1.63 23.33
CA LYS A 99 8.60 2.26 24.50
C LYS A 99 9.44 1.32 25.38
N LYS A 100 9.84 0.18 24.83
CA LYS A 100 10.65 -0.84 25.49
C LYS A 100 11.38 -1.70 24.48
N SER A 101 12.40 -2.41 24.94
CA SER A 101 13.06 -3.43 24.12
C SER A 101 12.23 -4.71 24.10
N TYR A 102 12.19 -5.39 22.96
CA TYR A 102 11.58 -6.71 22.84
C TYR A 102 12.64 -7.83 22.98
N PRO A 103 12.26 -9.05 23.35
CA PRO A 103 13.20 -10.16 23.49
C PRO A 103 14.04 -10.36 22.21
N SER A 104 15.35 -10.53 22.39
CA SER A 104 16.35 -10.63 21.30
C SER A 104 16.57 -9.36 20.48
N SER A 105 15.96 -8.22 20.82
CA SER A 105 16.32 -6.95 20.20
C SER A 105 17.75 -6.57 20.59
N HIS A 106 18.63 -6.40 19.61
CA HIS A 106 20.00 -5.92 19.83
C HIS A 106 20.23 -4.68 18.98
N ILE A 107 20.35 -3.52 19.63
CA ILE A 107 20.71 -2.26 18.98
C ILE A 107 22.21 -2.06 19.16
N GLY A 108 22.95 -2.04 18.04
CA GLY A 108 24.39 -1.80 18.06
C GLY A 108 24.86 -1.13 16.78
N VAL A 109 26.10 -0.65 16.82
CA VAL A 109 26.77 0.01 15.68
C VAL A 109 27.37 -1.01 14.71
N GLU A 110 27.61 -2.24 15.16
CA GLU A 110 28.01 -3.41 14.37
C GLU A 110 26.79 -4.24 13.91
N PRO A 111 26.84 -5.00 12.78
CA PRO A 111 25.71 -5.80 12.27
C PRO A 111 25.06 -6.73 13.30
N THR A 112 24.14 -6.21 14.12
CA THR A 112 23.56 -6.92 15.25
C THR A 112 22.34 -7.75 14.86
N THR A 113 21.56 -7.31 13.88
CA THR A 113 20.36 -8.01 13.40
C THR A 113 20.66 -8.80 12.12
N ASP A 114 21.01 -10.07 12.28
CA ASP A 114 21.22 -11.04 11.19
C ASP A 114 20.02 -11.99 10.99
N ARG A 115 18.92 -11.74 11.71
CA ARG A 115 17.70 -12.56 11.72
C ARG A 115 16.48 -11.75 11.34
N PHE A 116 15.52 -12.41 10.71
CA PHE A 116 14.16 -11.92 10.62
C PHE A 116 13.47 -12.14 11.98
N VAL A 117 12.84 -11.09 12.50
CA VAL A 117 12.16 -11.14 13.79
C VAL A 117 10.72 -10.68 13.61
N ALA A 118 9.76 -11.60 13.79
CA ALA A 118 8.36 -11.23 13.91
C ALA A 118 8.06 -10.85 15.36
N VAL A 119 7.81 -9.57 15.61
CA VAL A 119 7.48 -9.00 16.92
C VAL A 119 5.96 -9.00 17.09
N MET A 120 5.46 -9.75 18.06
CA MET A 120 4.03 -10.02 18.27
C MET A 120 3.62 -9.79 19.73
N ASP A 121 2.33 -9.53 19.96
CA ASP A 121 1.79 -9.45 21.32
C ASP A 121 1.69 -10.83 21.97
N ASN A 122 2.04 -10.90 23.25
CA ASN A 122 1.72 -12.02 24.12
C ASN A 122 1.79 -11.54 25.58
N PRO A 123 0.90 -12.02 26.48
CA PRO A 123 0.96 -11.68 27.90
C PRO A 123 2.32 -11.97 28.57
N THR A 124 3.04 -12.95 28.04
CA THR A 124 4.35 -13.37 28.53
C THR A 124 5.43 -13.14 27.48
N GLU A 125 6.60 -12.70 27.92
CA GLU A 125 7.75 -12.57 27.04
C GLU A 125 8.27 -13.94 26.62
N ARG A 126 8.33 -14.19 25.31
CA ARG A 126 8.70 -15.48 24.76
C ARG A 126 9.44 -15.33 23.45
N ILE A 127 10.43 -16.18 23.23
CA ILE A 127 11.09 -16.35 21.93
C ILE A 127 10.69 -17.71 21.37
N ILE A 128 10.20 -17.73 20.14
CA ILE A 128 9.87 -18.96 19.41
C ILE A 128 10.83 -19.07 18.22
N PRO A 129 11.68 -20.10 18.16
CA PRO A 129 12.56 -20.33 17.02
C PRO A 129 11.79 -20.54 15.71
N GLY A 130 12.36 -20.15 14.57
CA GLY A 130 11.70 -20.22 13.26
C GLY A 130 11.21 -21.62 12.89
N ASN A 131 11.98 -22.67 13.22
CA ASN A 131 11.56 -24.05 13.04
C ASN A 131 10.24 -24.37 13.76
N ALA A 132 10.09 -23.91 15.01
CA ALA A 132 8.85 -24.12 15.76
C ALA A 132 7.71 -23.23 15.24
N ALA A 133 8.02 -22.01 14.80
CA ALA A 133 7.05 -21.10 14.22
C ALA A 133 6.46 -21.63 12.90
N ALA A 134 7.26 -22.32 12.09
CA ALA A 134 6.82 -22.89 10.81
C ALA A 134 5.90 -24.12 10.96
N VAL A 135 5.87 -24.79 12.11
CA VAL A 135 4.96 -25.93 12.37
C VAL A 135 3.72 -25.53 13.18
N SER A 136 3.75 -24.36 13.81
CA SER A 136 2.66 -23.89 14.65
C SER A 136 1.44 -23.52 13.81
N SER A 137 0.27 -24.10 14.11
CA SER A 137 -1.01 -23.69 13.49
C SER A 137 -1.46 -22.30 13.97
N ALA A 138 -1.08 -21.90 15.18
CA ALA A 138 -1.49 -20.63 15.77
C ALA A 138 -0.71 -19.40 15.23
N LEU A 139 0.25 -19.61 14.32
CA LEU A 139 1.10 -18.54 13.79
C LEU A 139 1.04 -18.52 12.26
N PRO A 140 0.97 -17.33 11.62
CA PRO A 140 0.83 -17.20 10.17
C PRO A 140 2.15 -17.43 9.42
N PHE A 141 3.04 -18.28 9.93
CA PHE A 141 4.41 -18.48 9.43
C PHE A 141 4.67 -19.88 8.86
N LYS A 142 3.63 -20.73 8.77
CA LYS A 142 3.75 -22.09 8.22
C LYS A 142 4.32 -22.11 6.80
N GLY A 143 3.97 -21.12 5.99
CA GLY A 143 4.47 -21.00 4.62
C GLY A 143 5.98 -20.74 4.50
N LEU A 144 6.67 -20.39 5.59
CA LEU A 144 8.12 -20.17 5.59
C LEU A 144 8.94 -21.47 5.49
N ASP A 145 8.33 -22.63 5.73
CA ASP A 145 9.00 -23.94 5.64
C ASP A 145 9.64 -24.17 4.26
N LYS A 146 9.04 -23.59 3.20
CA LYS A 146 9.55 -23.68 1.82
C LYS A 146 10.96 -23.11 1.63
N PHE A 147 11.42 -22.22 2.51
CA PHE A 147 12.77 -21.63 2.45
C PHE A 147 13.83 -22.49 3.13
N GLY A 148 13.43 -23.58 3.79
CA GLY A 148 14.31 -24.58 4.37
C GLY A 148 15.04 -24.14 5.64
N GLN A 149 15.83 -25.08 6.18
CA GLN A 149 16.49 -24.94 7.48
C GLN A 149 17.46 -23.76 7.59
N ALA A 150 18.14 -23.41 6.50
CA ALA A 150 19.07 -22.29 6.47
C ALA A 150 18.37 -20.97 6.82
N PHE A 151 17.19 -20.72 6.25
CA PHE A 151 16.37 -19.57 6.58
C PHE A 151 15.72 -19.70 7.97
N LEU A 152 15.11 -20.84 8.30
CA LEU A 152 14.38 -21.01 9.56
C LEU A 152 15.29 -20.87 10.79
N SER A 153 16.59 -21.20 10.67
CA SER A 153 17.60 -20.93 11.72
C SER A 153 17.87 -19.43 11.94
N ARG A 154 17.50 -18.60 10.96
CA ARG A 154 17.63 -17.13 10.92
C ARG A 154 16.30 -16.40 11.01
N PHE A 155 15.22 -17.11 11.33
CA PHE A 155 13.91 -16.55 11.62
C PHE A 155 13.54 -16.84 13.08
N GLN A 156 12.86 -15.90 13.72
CA GLN A 156 12.31 -16.10 15.06
C GLN A 156 11.07 -15.23 15.27
N VAL A 157 10.20 -15.66 16.16
CA VAL A 157 9.10 -14.85 16.67
C VAL A 157 9.48 -14.39 18.07
N SER A 158 9.42 -13.08 18.30
CA SER A 158 9.63 -12.46 19.60
C SER A 158 8.29 -11.93 20.08
N GLN A 159 7.84 -12.43 21.23
CA GLN A 159 6.57 -12.05 21.81
C GLN A 159 6.79 -11.23 23.07
N THR A 160 6.03 -10.15 23.24
CA THR A 160 6.09 -9.29 24.43
C THR A 160 4.75 -8.59 24.63
N PRO A 161 4.32 -8.33 25.89
CA PRO A 161 3.02 -7.70 26.13
C PRO A 161 3.07 -6.24 25.66
N SER A 162 2.25 -5.87 24.69
CA SER A 162 2.19 -4.51 24.19
C SER A 162 0.81 -4.18 23.61
N SER A 163 0.25 -3.07 24.06
CA SER A 163 -0.95 -2.45 23.51
C SER A 163 -0.83 -2.16 22.01
N VAL A 164 0.35 -1.80 21.53
CA VAL A 164 0.58 -1.55 20.10
C VAL A 164 0.51 -2.87 19.31
N LEU A 165 1.16 -3.92 19.83
CA LEU A 165 1.20 -5.23 19.16
C LEU A 165 -0.14 -5.99 19.25
N GLN A 166 -1.08 -5.51 20.08
CA GLN A 166 -2.46 -5.99 20.03
C GLN A 166 -3.12 -5.66 18.69
N ASN A 167 -2.74 -4.54 18.07
CA ASN A 167 -3.33 -4.03 16.84
C ASN A 167 -2.65 -4.59 15.57
N PHE A 168 -1.34 -4.83 15.59
CA PHE A 168 -0.59 -5.34 14.44
C PHE A 168 0.69 -6.09 14.82
N THR A 169 1.20 -6.90 13.91
CA THR A 169 2.51 -7.58 14.00
C THR A 169 3.56 -6.77 13.26
N ILE A 170 4.79 -6.66 13.79
CA ILE A 170 5.89 -6.00 13.09
C ILE A 170 6.93 -7.05 12.71
N VAL A 171 7.42 -7.01 11.47
CA VAL A 171 8.52 -7.85 11.01
C VAL A 171 9.76 -6.97 10.83
N ASP A 172 10.73 -7.15 11.73
CA ASP A 172 12.07 -6.57 11.60
C ASP A 172 12.91 -7.45 10.67
N THR A 173 13.39 -6.89 9.56
CA THR A 173 14.26 -7.61 8.64
C THR A 173 15.74 -7.34 8.95
N PRO A 174 16.64 -8.29 8.65
CA PRO A 174 18.07 -8.02 8.67
C PRO A 174 18.42 -6.79 7.86
N GLY A 175 19.38 -5.99 8.34
CA GLY A 175 19.86 -4.83 7.59
C GLY A 175 20.53 -5.27 6.28
N ILE A 176 20.14 -4.66 5.16
CA ILE A 176 20.82 -4.87 3.89
C ILE A 176 22.20 -4.21 3.99
N LEU A 177 23.27 -4.98 3.79
CA LEU A 177 24.62 -4.44 3.80
C LEU A 177 24.93 -3.80 2.44
N SER A 178 25.66 -2.69 2.48
CA SER A 178 26.19 -2.04 1.29
C SER A 178 27.42 -2.81 0.82
N GLY A 179 27.24 -3.81 -0.05
CA GLY A 179 28.33 -4.54 -0.73
C GLY A 179 28.14 -6.06 -0.85
N ASP A 180 28.82 -6.68 -1.81
CA ASP A 180 28.65 -8.10 -2.19
C ASP A 180 29.14 -9.14 -1.14
N LYS A 181 29.67 -8.69 0.01
CA LYS A 181 30.32 -9.55 1.00
C LYS A 181 29.36 -10.39 1.86
N GLN A 182 28.05 -10.25 1.70
CA GLN A 182 27.03 -11.09 2.37
C GLN A 182 26.02 -11.75 1.42
N ARG A 183 26.42 -12.09 0.19
CA ARG A 183 25.59 -12.95 -0.67
C ARG A 183 25.39 -14.38 -0.11
N ASN A 184 26.14 -14.77 0.92
CA ASN A 184 26.15 -16.13 1.45
C ASN A 184 25.33 -16.29 2.74
N ARG A 185 24.08 -15.79 2.75
CA ARG A 185 23.14 -15.97 3.88
C ARG A 185 22.63 -17.41 3.99
N GLY A 186 22.81 -18.21 2.95
CA GLY A 186 22.30 -19.59 2.85
C GLY A 186 20.82 -19.68 2.45
N TYR A 187 20.17 -18.55 2.16
CA TYR A 187 18.79 -18.48 1.70
C TYR A 187 18.60 -17.29 0.74
N ASP A 188 17.56 -17.34 -0.09
CA ASP A 188 17.20 -16.23 -0.99
C ASP A 188 16.48 -15.12 -0.21
N TYR A 189 17.22 -14.05 0.08
CA TYR A 189 16.66 -12.88 0.78
C TYR A 189 15.52 -12.22 -0.01
N THR A 190 15.62 -12.17 -1.33
CA THR A 190 14.64 -11.47 -2.18
C THR A 190 13.32 -12.21 -2.16
N SER A 191 13.34 -13.54 -2.31
CA SER A 191 12.12 -14.36 -2.25
C SER A 191 11.47 -14.37 -0.86
N VAL A 192 12.26 -14.26 0.21
CA VAL A 192 11.71 -14.10 1.57
C VAL A 192 11.02 -12.75 1.72
N ILE A 193 11.64 -11.67 1.23
CA ILE A 193 11.02 -10.34 1.24
C ILE A 193 9.73 -10.33 0.43
N GLU A 194 9.73 -10.93 -0.76
CA GLU A 194 8.52 -11.09 -1.58
C GLU A 194 7.40 -11.80 -0.79
N TRP A 195 7.71 -12.91 -0.12
CA TRP A 195 6.73 -13.66 0.66
C TRP A 195 6.12 -12.86 1.82
N PHE A 196 6.95 -12.06 2.52
CA PHE A 196 6.45 -11.16 3.55
C PHE A 196 5.70 -9.99 2.94
N ALA A 197 6.17 -9.44 1.83
CA ALA A 197 5.54 -8.32 1.14
C ALA A 197 4.14 -8.69 0.66
N GLU A 198 3.92 -9.90 0.12
CA GLU A 198 2.59 -10.41 -0.24
C GLU A 198 1.60 -10.33 0.94
N ARG A 199 2.07 -10.65 2.15
CA ARG A 199 1.25 -10.77 3.37
C ARG A 199 1.21 -9.51 4.22
N ALA A 200 2.14 -8.58 4.01
CA ALA A 200 2.21 -7.34 4.74
C ALA A 200 1.04 -6.43 4.36
N ASP A 201 0.52 -5.68 5.34
CA ASP A 201 -0.49 -4.66 5.12
C ASP A 201 0.13 -3.29 4.88
N LEU A 202 1.37 -3.11 5.34
CA LEU A 202 2.19 -1.92 5.22
C LEU A 202 3.66 -2.34 5.12
N VAL A 203 4.38 -1.76 4.17
CA VAL A 203 5.84 -1.95 4.03
C VAL A 203 6.52 -0.61 4.26
N LEU A 204 7.33 -0.50 5.31
CA LEU A 204 8.14 0.67 5.60
C LEU A 204 9.54 0.48 5.01
N LEU A 205 9.89 1.30 4.03
CA LEU A 205 11.24 1.39 3.46
C LEU A 205 12.05 2.47 4.20
N LEU A 206 12.94 2.07 5.11
CA LEU A 206 13.74 2.98 5.93
C LEU A 206 15.07 3.34 5.26
N PHE A 207 15.33 4.65 5.17
CA PHE A 207 16.59 5.25 4.71
C PHE A 207 17.18 6.14 5.81
N ASP A 208 18.51 6.29 5.78
CA ASP A 208 19.24 7.20 6.67
C ASP A 208 19.56 8.49 5.90
N SER A 209 19.19 9.65 6.46
CA SER A 209 19.43 10.97 5.86
C SER A 209 20.92 11.27 5.61
N HIS A 210 21.82 10.67 6.40
CA HIS A 210 23.26 10.88 6.31
C HIS A 210 23.92 9.92 5.32
N LYS A 211 23.31 8.75 5.08
CA LYS A 211 23.85 7.66 4.25
C LYS A 211 22.81 7.17 3.25
N LEU A 212 22.48 8.04 2.29
CA LEU A 212 21.70 7.63 1.11
C LEU A 212 22.59 6.88 0.13
N ASP A 213 22.62 5.56 0.28
CA ASP A 213 23.03 4.64 -0.77
C ASP A 213 21.80 3.79 -1.14
N ILE A 214 21.68 3.29 -2.37
CA ILE A 214 20.71 2.26 -2.72
C ILE A 214 21.49 1.10 -3.35
N SER A 215 21.93 0.19 -2.48
CA SER A 215 22.69 -1.00 -2.90
C SER A 215 21.90 -1.87 -3.86
N ASN A 216 22.58 -2.69 -4.67
CA ASN A 216 21.91 -3.59 -5.61
C ASN A 216 20.97 -4.58 -4.91
N GLU A 217 21.33 -5.08 -3.72
CA GLU A 217 20.46 -5.95 -2.92
C GLU A 217 19.20 -5.21 -2.45
N LEU A 218 19.30 -3.92 -2.07
CA LEU A 218 18.12 -3.11 -1.75
C LEU A 218 17.25 -2.86 -2.99
N LYS A 219 17.85 -2.64 -4.17
CA LYS A 219 17.08 -2.55 -5.43
C LYS A 219 16.33 -3.85 -5.72
N SER A 220 16.98 -5.01 -5.56
CA SER A 220 16.32 -6.31 -5.71
C SER A 220 15.18 -6.49 -4.72
N ALA A 221 15.36 -6.09 -3.46
CA ALA A 221 14.30 -6.12 -2.46
C ALA A 221 13.13 -5.17 -2.81
N ILE A 222 13.41 -3.98 -3.34
CA ILE A 222 12.36 -3.06 -3.82
C ILE A 222 11.64 -3.63 -5.05
N HIS A 223 12.37 -4.27 -5.96
CA HIS A 223 11.77 -4.95 -7.12
C HIS A 223 10.86 -6.11 -6.70
N ALA A 224 11.15 -6.79 -5.58
CA ALA A 224 10.27 -7.81 -5.00
C ALA A 224 8.95 -7.25 -4.44
N LEU A 225 8.82 -5.92 -4.31
CA LEU A 225 7.58 -5.23 -3.91
C LEU A 225 6.72 -4.85 -5.12
N LYS A 226 7.08 -5.28 -6.33
CA LYS A 226 6.33 -4.97 -7.54
C LYS A 226 4.92 -5.57 -7.47
N GLY A 227 3.89 -4.77 -7.77
CA GLY A 227 2.48 -5.15 -7.61
C GLY A 227 1.94 -4.97 -6.19
N HIS A 228 2.75 -4.41 -5.29
CA HIS A 228 2.44 -4.11 -3.89
C HIS A 228 2.82 -2.67 -3.52
N GLU A 229 2.99 -1.79 -4.52
CA GLU A 229 3.48 -0.43 -4.34
C GLU A 229 2.53 0.43 -3.50
N GLU A 230 1.23 0.16 -3.53
CA GLU A 230 0.18 0.92 -2.84
C GLU A 230 0.31 0.90 -1.31
N LYS A 231 0.90 -0.17 -0.78
CA LYS A 231 1.16 -0.36 0.66
C LYS A 231 2.59 -0.03 1.06
N VAL A 232 3.41 0.48 0.15
CA VAL A 232 4.78 0.92 0.47
C VAL A 232 4.73 2.36 0.98
N ARG A 233 5.45 2.62 2.07
CA ARG A 233 5.76 3.95 2.59
C ARG A 233 7.26 4.07 2.80
N VAL A 234 7.81 5.20 2.45
CA VAL A 234 9.24 5.47 2.63
C VAL A 234 9.41 6.27 3.90
N VAL A 235 10.44 5.96 4.68
CA VAL A 235 10.76 6.67 5.92
C VAL A 235 12.20 7.14 5.80
N LEU A 236 12.40 8.45 5.67
CA LEU A 236 13.71 9.08 5.74
C LEU A 236 14.01 9.40 7.20
N ASN A 237 14.70 8.49 7.86
CA ASN A 237 15.01 8.57 9.28
C ASN A 237 16.26 9.42 9.55
N LYS A 238 16.42 9.84 10.81
CA LYS A 238 17.53 10.69 11.28
C LYS A 238 17.59 12.03 10.55
N SER A 239 16.44 12.54 10.11
CA SER A 239 16.37 13.77 9.31
C SER A 239 16.86 15.02 10.07
N ASP A 240 16.95 14.94 11.40
CA ASP A 240 17.53 15.96 12.27
C ASP A 240 19.06 15.93 12.33
N MET A 241 19.74 14.98 11.67
CA MET A 241 21.22 14.93 11.60
C MET A 241 21.80 15.73 10.44
N VAL A 242 20.94 16.37 9.64
CA VAL A 242 21.29 17.24 8.53
C VAL A 242 20.49 18.54 8.64
N ASN A 243 21.07 19.65 8.19
CA ASN A 243 20.34 20.92 8.14
C ASN A 243 19.28 20.92 7.02
N GLN A 244 18.39 21.91 7.04
CA GLN A 244 17.27 22.05 6.10
C GLN A 244 17.71 21.99 4.63
N GLN A 245 18.80 22.66 4.25
CA GLN A 245 19.27 22.65 2.85
C GLN A 245 19.77 21.28 2.42
N GLN A 246 20.52 20.61 3.29
CA GLN A 246 21.01 19.26 3.03
C GLN A 246 19.86 18.26 3.02
N LEU A 247 18.87 18.39 3.91
CA LEU A 247 17.67 17.57 3.94
C LEU A 247 16.93 17.61 2.60
N MET A 248 16.74 18.80 2.01
CA MET A 248 16.09 18.94 0.70
C MET A 248 16.90 18.26 -0.43
N ARG A 249 18.24 18.32 -0.39
CA ARG A 249 19.10 17.63 -1.37
C ARG A 249 19.02 16.11 -1.22
N VAL A 250 19.06 15.63 0.01
CA VAL A 250 18.92 14.21 0.39
C VAL A 250 17.56 13.69 -0.07
N TYR A 251 16.48 14.40 0.25
CA TYR A 251 15.13 14.07 -0.20
C TYR A 251 15.02 13.99 -1.73
N GLY A 252 15.53 14.98 -2.45
CA GLY A 252 15.54 14.98 -3.93
C GLY A 252 16.33 13.80 -4.51
N ALA A 253 17.50 13.49 -3.94
CA ALA A 253 18.31 12.35 -4.37
C ALA A 253 17.61 11.00 -4.11
N LEU A 254 16.90 10.86 -2.99
CA LEU A 254 16.11 9.68 -2.67
C LEU A 254 14.99 9.47 -3.68
N MET A 255 14.18 10.50 -3.95
CA MET A 255 13.07 10.43 -4.90
C MET A 255 13.55 10.12 -6.32
N TRP A 256 14.64 10.75 -6.76
CA TRP A 256 15.26 10.44 -8.04
C TRP A 256 15.71 8.98 -8.14
N SER A 257 16.28 8.44 -7.06
CA SER A 257 16.76 7.07 -7.02
C SER A 257 15.62 6.05 -6.97
N LEU A 258 14.58 6.32 -6.19
CA LEU A 258 13.37 5.49 -6.13
C LEU A 258 12.62 5.50 -7.47
N GLY A 259 12.51 6.65 -8.14
CA GLY A 259 11.87 6.74 -9.47
C GLY A 259 12.59 5.94 -10.57
N LYS A 260 13.86 5.58 -10.38
CA LYS A 260 14.58 4.68 -11.30
C LYS A 260 14.34 3.20 -11.02
N VAL A 261 14.00 2.86 -9.77
CA VAL A 261 13.90 1.47 -9.30
C VAL A 261 12.44 1.01 -9.31
N VAL A 262 11.51 1.89 -8.90
CA VAL A 262 10.09 1.59 -8.88
C VAL A 262 9.48 1.91 -10.25
N HIS A 263 8.86 0.91 -10.86
CA HIS A 263 8.26 1.01 -12.19
C HIS A 263 6.76 1.34 -12.10
N THR A 264 6.42 2.36 -11.31
CA THR A 264 5.05 2.89 -11.20
C THR A 264 5.06 4.40 -11.42
N PRO A 265 4.07 4.96 -12.13
CA PRO A 265 3.92 6.42 -12.23
C PRO A 265 3.50 7.06 -10.89
N GLU A 266 3.05 6.27 -9.92
CA GLU A 266 2.60 6.77 -8.62
C GLU A 266 3.78 7.12 -7.70
N VAL A 267 3.69 8.28 -7.05
CA VAL A 267 4.73 8.75 -6.15
C VAL A 267 4.49 8.18 -4.75
N MET A 268 5.47 7.45 -4.22
CA MET A 268 5.40 6.91 -2.85
C MET A 268 5.46 8.04 -1.81
N ARG A 269 4.62 7.96 -0.77
CA ARG A 269 4.67 8.86 0.39
C ARG A 269 5.97 8.62 1.17
N VAL A 270 6.73 9.68 1.39
CA VAL A 270 7.97 9.68 2.19
C VAL A 270 7.74 10.44 3.48
N TYR A 271 7.95 9.81 4.63
CA TYR A 271 7.91 10.46 5.93
C TYR A 271 9.29 10.95 6.34
N LEU A 272 9.43 12.25 6.63
CA LEU A 272 10.66 12.83 7.17
C LEU A 272 10.63 12.75 8.68
N VAL A 273 11.40 11.84 9.27
CA VAL A 273 11.33 11.59 10.72
C VAL A 273 12.71 11.48 11.35
N SER A 274 12.74 11.61 12.67
CA SER A 274 13.92 11.38 13.49
C SER A 274 13.50 10.58 14.71
N ILE A 275 13.83 9.29 14.70
CA ILE A 275 13.35 8.34 15.70
C ILE A 275 14.55 7.84 16.49
N TRP A 276 14.65 8.39 17.70
CA TRP A 276 15.74 8.19 18.64
C TRP A 276 15.17 7.72 19.99
N LEU A 277 15.90 6.87 20.69
CA LEU A 277 15.63 6.60 22.11
C LEU A 277 16.10 7.78 22.96
N GLU A 278 17.30 8.30 22.64
CA GLU A 278 17.87 9.52 23.21
C GLU A 278 18.31 10.41 22.06
N ARG A 279 17.84 11.66 22.04
CA ARG A 279 18.15 12.59 20.96
C ARG A 279 19.64 12.93 20.99
N PRO A 280 20.37 12.81 19.86
CA PRO A 280 21.79 13.10 19.85
C PRO A 280 22.04 14.61 20.02
N PRO A 281 23.13 15.01 20.71
CA PRO A 281 23.40 16.42 21.03
C PRO A 281 23.73 17.27 19.81
N ASN A 282 24.13 16.65 18.69
CA ASN A 282 24.44 17.30 17.43
C ASN A 282 23.26 17.33 16.45
N ALA A 283 22.04 17.03 16.91
CA ALA A 283 20.84 17.17 16.10
C ALA A 283 20.54 18.65 15.80
N PHE A 284 20.14 18.94 14.58
CA PHE A 284 19.61 20.22 14.15
C PHE A 284 18.15 20.39 14.62
N ASP A 285 17.78 21.63 14.95
CA ASP A 285 16.43 22.02 15.38
C ASP A 285 15.63 22.78 14.29
N ASP A 286 16.27 23.10 13.16
CA ASP A 286 15.73 23.96 12.11
C ASP A 286 14.45 23.41 11.44
N CYS A 287 14.30 22.08 11.36
CA CYS A 287 13.14 21.41 10.76
C CYS A 287 12.18 20.76 11.77
N ARG A 288 12.32 21.03 13.08
CA ARG A 288 11.62 20.25 14.13
C ARG A 288 10.10 20.15 13.94
N SER A 289 9.44 21.28 13.66
CA SER A 289 7.98 21.32 13.45
C SER A 289 7.54 20.39 12.31
N LEU A 290 8.27 20.42 11.19
CA LEU A 290 8.02 19.53 10.04
C LEU A 290 8.19 18.06 10.43
N LEU A 291 9.31 17.72 11.11
CA LEU A 291 9.60 16.34 11.51
C LEU A 291 8.58 15.79 12.52
N ASP A 292 8.10 16.62 13.44
CA ASP A 292 7.07 16.24 14.43
C ASP A 292 5.71 16.02 13.75
N GLN A 293 5.35 16.84 12.76
CA GLN A 293 4.12 16.66 11.96
C GLN A 293 4.20 15.40 11.09
N GLU A 294 5.30 15.18 10.39
CA GLU A 294 5.54 13.98 9.57
C GLU A 294 5.55 12.69 10.42
N LYS A 295 6.12 12.76 11.62
CA LYS A 295 6.06 11.66 12.59
C LYS A 295 4.63 11.39 13.04
N LYS A 296 3.83 12.43 13.29
CA LYS A 296 2.41 12.29 13.63
C LYS A 296 1.63 11.63 12.49
N ASP A 297 1.87 12.02 11.24
CA ASP A 297 1.24 11.40 10.07
C ASP A 297 1.61 9.91 9.94
N LEU A 298 2.89 9.54 10.14
CA LEU A 298 3.33 8.14 10.12
C LEU A 298 2.62 7.31 11.21
N LEU A 299 2.51 7.88 12.41
CA LEU A 299 1.83 7.25 13.54
C LEU A 299 0.33 7.10 13.28
N MET A 300 -0.32 8.08 12.64
CA MET A 300 -1.72 7.96 12.22
C MET A 300 -1.93 6.85 11.18
N ASP A 301 -1.03 6.70 10.20
CA ASP A 301 -1.11 5.62 9.20
C ASP A 301 -1.03 4.24 9.87
N LEU A 302 -0.15 4.08 10.87
CA LEU A 302 -0.07 2.87 11.68
C LEU A 302 -1.34 2.60 12.53
N GLN A 303 -1.97 3.65 13.06
CA GLN A 303 -3.21 3.50 13.83
C GLN A 303 -4.39 3.05 12.97
N GLN A 304 -4.46 3.50 11.73
CA GLN A 304 -5.53 3.14 10.81
C GLN A 304 -5.34 1.74 10.21
N LEU A 305 -4.16 1.14 10.39
CA LEU A 305 -3.80 -0.13 9.78
C LEU A 305 -4.80 -1.28 10.07
N PRO A 306 -5.29 -1.51 11.30
CA PRO A 306 -6.27 -2.57 11.56
C PRO A 306 -7.59 -2.38 10.82
N ILE A 307 -8.03 -1.12 10.68
CA ILE A 307 -9.26 -0.76 9.97
C ILE A 307 -9.09 -1.04 8.47
N ASN A 308 -7.99 -0.54 7.91
CA ASN A 308 -7.67 -0.70 6.50
C ASN A 308 -7.47 -2.18 6.14
N ALA A 309 -6.84 -2.95 7.02
CA ALA A 309 -6.65 -4.38 6.87
C ALA A 309 -7.99 -5.14 6.90
N ALA A 310 -8.90 -4.80 7.82
CA ALA A 310 -10.24 -5.41 7.86
C ALA A 310 -11.02 -5.14 6.57
N ILE A 311 -11.03 -3.90 6.09
CA ILE A 311 -11.67 -3.53 4.81
C ILE A 311 -11.04 -4.34 3.65
N ARG A 312 -9.70 -4.44 3.62
CA ARG A 312 -9.00 -5.20 2.59
C ARG A 312 -9.37 -6.69 2.63
N LYS A 313 -9.41 -7.31 3.82
CA LYS A 313 -9.80 -8.71 4.01
C LYS A 313 -11.22 -8.98 3.52
N VAL A 314 -12.17 -8.12 3.85
CA VAL A 314 -13.54 -8.25 3.33
C VAL A 314 -13.54 -8.17 1.81
N ASN A 315 -12.82 -7.21 1.21
CA ASN A 315 -12.70 -7.07 -0.24
C ASN A 315 -12.03 -8.28 -0.91
N GLU A 316 -11.01 -8.87 -0.29
CA GLU A 316 -10.36 -10.10 -0.77
C GLU A 316 -11.32 -11.29 -0.74
N ILE A 317 -12.11 -11.44 0.33
CA ILE A 317 -13.15 -12.48 0.41
C ILE A 317 -14.26 -12.23 -0.61
N VAL A 318 -14.66 -10.98 -0.87
CA VAL A 318 -15.61 -10.64 -1.96
C VAL A 318 -15.05 -11.08 -3.31
N LYS A 319 -13.79 -10.74 -3.62
CA LYS A 319 -13.13 -11.17 -4.87
C LYS A 319 -13.09 -12.69 -4.98
N ARG A 320 -12.68 -13.36 -3.91
CA ARG A 320 -12.60 -14.83 -3.84
C ARG A 320 -13.97 -15.49 -4.04
N ALA A 321 -15.01 -14.98 -3.38
CA ALA A 321 -16.37 -15.49 -3.51
C ALA A 321 -16.90 -15.35 -4.95
N ARG A 322 -16.65 -14.23 -5.63
CA ARG A 322 -17.00 -14.06 -7.06
C ARG A 322 -16.30 -15.09 -7.94
N LEU A 323 -14.99 -15.28 -7.74
CA LEU A 323 -14.21 -16.28 -8.48
C LEU A 323 -14.71 -17.71 -8.23
N ALA A 324 -14.97 -18.07 -6.97
CA ALA A 324 -15.49 -19.39 -6.59
C ALA A 324 -16.88 -19.64 -7.19
N ARG A 325 -17.73 -18.61 -7.23
CA ARG A 325 -19.05 -18.65 -7.87
C ARG A 325 -18.96 -18.87 -9.38
N VAL A 326 -18.15 -18.08 -10.08
CA VAL A 326 -17.92 -18.24 -11.53
C VAL A 326 -17.36 -19.62 -11.83
N HIS A 327 -16.39 -20.09 -11.04
CA HIS A 327 -15.82 -21.43 -11.14
C HIS A 327 -16.87 -22.53 -11.01
N ALA A 328 -17.74 -22.47 -9.99
CA ALA A 328 -18.82 -23.43 -9.81
C ALA A 328 -19.77 -23.49 -11.03
N LEU A 329 -20.10 -22.33 -11.61
CA LEU A 329 -20.96 -22.24 -12.79
C LEU A 329 -20.29 -22.80 -14.05
N ILE A 330 -18.99 -22.58 -14.23
CA ILE A 330 -18.20 -23.19 -15.31
C ILE A 330 -18.20 -24.71 -15.15
N MET A 331 -17.86 -25.21 -13.96
CA MET A 331 -17.80 -26.65 -13.68
C MET A 331 -19.14 -27.34 -13.91
N ALA A 332 -20.25 -26.72 -13.48
CA ALA A 332 -21.59 -27.21 -13.74
C ALA A 332 -21.95 -27.20 -15.23
N HIS A 333 -21.62 -26.13 -15.96
CA HIS A 333 -21.85 -26.05 -17.40
C HIS A 333 -21.06 -27.12 -18.17
N LEU A 334 -19.78 -27.32 -17.84
CA LEU A 334 -18.98 -28.40 -18.42
C LEU A 334 -19.59 -29.77 -18.11
N ARG A 335 -20.13 -29.96 -16.90
CA ARG A 335 -20.82 -31.20 -16.52
C ARG A 335 -22.08 -31.45 -17.36
N GLU A 336 -22.86 -30.41 -17.65
CA GLU A 336 -24.07 -30.46 -18.49
C GLU A 336 -23.73 -30.83 -19.95
N GLN A 337 -22.61 -30.35 -20.49
CA GLN A 337 -22.19 -30.63 -21.87
C GLN A 337 -21.58 -32.04 -22.05
N MET A 338 -21.29 -32.76 -20.97
CA MET A 338 -20.64 -34.07 -21.06
C MET A 338 -21.64 -35.23 -21.24
N PRO A 339 -21.30 -36.24 -22.07
CA PRO A 339 -22.16 -37.40 -22.31
C PRO A 339 -22.23 -38.33 -21.09
N SER A 340 -23.42 -38.87 -20.80
CA SER A 340 -23.67 -39.68 -19.60
C SER A 340 -22.97 -41.06 -19.60
N PHE A 341 -22.79 -41.69 -20.77
CA PHE A 341 -22.40 -43.10 -20.87
C PHE A 341 -21.01 -43.36 -21.47
N TYR A 342 -20.69 -42.81 -22.66
CA TYR A 342 -19.42 -43.06 -23.37
C TYR A 342 -18.84 -41.76 -23.95
N GLY A 343 -17.52 -41.74 -24.20
CA GLY A 343 -16.85 -40.62 -24.87
C GLY A 343 -16.45 -39.43 -23.99
N LYS A 344 -16.56 -39.56 -22.65
CA LYS A 344 -16.29 -38.48 -21.68
C LYS A 344 -14.90 -37.84 -21.84
N ALA A 345 -13.87 -38.64 -22.08
CA ALA A 345 -12.50 -38.14 -22.27
C ALA A 345 -12.35 -37.32 -23.57
N ALA A 346 -12.98 -37.75 -24.67
CA ALA A 346 -12.97 -37.03 -25.93
C ALA A 346 -13.80 -35.73 -25.83
N ALA A 347 -14.96 -35.78 -25.17
CA ALA A 347 -15.79 -34.60 -24.91
C ALA A 347 -15.07 -33.58 -24.02
N LEU A 348 -14.42 -34.02 -22.94
CA LEU A 348 -13.65 -33.13 -22.06
C LEU A 348 -12.50 -32.46 -22.82
N LYS A 349 -11.80 -33.21 -23.69
CA LYS A 349 -10.75 -32.64 -24.55
C LYS A 349 -11.33 -31.59 -25.50
N GLN A 350 -12.44 -31.88 -26.16
CA GLN A 350 -13.12 -30.95 -27.07
C GLN A 350 -13.62 -29.68 -26.36
N LEU A 351 -14.17 -29.82 -25.15
CA LEU A 351 -14.62 -28.69 -24.33
C LEU A 351 -13.43 -27.86 -23.84
N SER A 352 -12.32 -28.52 -23.45
CA SER A 352 -11.08 -27.85 -23.04
C SER A 352 -10.44 -27.09 -24.21
N ASP A 353 -10.52 -27.62 -25.43
CA ASP A 353 -10.03 -26.94 -26.63
C ASP A 353 -10.92 -25.77 -27.06
N ASN A 354 -12.21 -25.79 -26.71
CA ASN A 354 -13.18 -24.72 -26.97
C ASN A 354 -13.49 -23.85 -25.74
N LEU A 355 -12.68 -23.92 -24.69
CA LEU A 355 -12.94 -23.27 -23.40
C LEU A 355 -13.25 -21.75 -23.50
N PRO A 356 -12.60 -20.94 -24.37
CA PRO A 356 -12.98 -19.55 -24.57
C PRO A 356 -14.45 -19.36 -24.96
N LYS A 357 -14.99 -20.24 -25.81
CA LYS A 357 -16.40 -20.19 -26.24
C LYS A 357 -17.32 -20.62 -25.12
N GLU A 358 -16.93 -21.67 -24.37
CA GLU A 358 -17.71 -22.12 -23.22
C GLU A 358 -17.82 -21.02 -22.15
N PHE A 359 -16.74 -20.28 -21.88
CA PHE A 359 -16.77 -19.13 -20.97
C PHE A 359 -17.74 -18.04 -21.44
N GLN A 360 -17.76 -17.74 -22.74
CA GLN A 360 -18.74 -16.80 -23.32
C GLN A 360 -20.19 -17.29 -23.18
N LEU A 361 -20.43 -18.60 -23.31
CA LEU A 361 -21.76 -19.17 -23.10
C LEU A 361 -22.20 -19.05 -21.65
N VAL A 362 -21.33 -19.36 -20.69
CA VAL A 362 -21.59 -19.21 -19.25
C VAL A 362 -21.83 -17.73 -18.90
N SER A 363 -20.99 -16.83 -19.41
CA SER A 363 -21.15 -15.38 -19.25
C SER A 363 -22.51 -14.88 -19.72
N LYS A 364 -22.97 -15.31 -20.90
CA LYS A 364 -24.30 -14.95 -21.44
C LYS A 364 -25.44 -15.59 -20.64
N LYS A 365 -25.34 -16.88 -20.30
CA LYS A 365 -26.37 -17.64 -19.57
C LYS A 365 -26.63 -17.03 -18.18
N TYR A 366 -25.58 -16.66 -17.47
CA TYR A 366 -25.67 -16.15 -16.09
C TYR A 366 -25.44 -14.64 -15.93
N ARG A 367 -25.30 -13.91 -17.05
CA ARG A 367 -25.05 -12.45 -17.11
C ARG A 367 -23.84 -12.02 -16.28
N LEU A 368 -22.72 -12.71 -16.46
CA LEU A 368 -21.49 -12.47 -15.72
C LEU A 368 -20.51 -11.65 -16.57
N PRO A 369 -19.82 -10.65 -16.00
CA PRO A 369 -18.79 -9.92 -16.72
C PRO A 369 -17.60 -10.85 -17.02
N MET A 370 -17.03 -10.72 -18.22
CA MET A 370 -15.88 -11.55 -18.62
C MET A 370 -14.63 -11.31 -17.75
N GLY A 371 -14.53 -10.16 -17.07
CA GLY A 371 -13.43 -9.85 -16.16
C GLY A 371 -13.41 -10.72 -14.89
N ASP A 372 -14.52 -11.37 -14.52
CA ASP A 372 -14.58 -12.27 -13.37
C ASP A 372 -14.18 -13.72 -13.74
N PHE A 373 -13.92 -14.00 -15.02
CA PHE A 373 -13.51 -15.34 -15.48
C PHE A 373 -12.00 -15.54 -15.29
N PRO A 374 -11.58 -16.77 -14.95
CA PRO A 374 -10.16 -17.10 -14.83
C PRO A 374 -9.45 -17.06 -16.19
N ASP A 375 -8.13 -17.00 -16.14
CA ASP A 375 -7.29 -17.15 -17.34
C ASP A 375 -7.54 -18.51 -18.00
N VAL A 376 -7.79 -18.48 -19.31
CA VAL A 376 -8.21 -19.67 -20.08
C VAL A 376 -7.12 -20.74 -20.06
N GLU A 377 -5.86 -20.37 -20.28
CA GLU A 377 -4.77 -21.32 -20.38
C GLU A 377 -4.49 -21.99 -19.03
N LYS A 378 -4.42 -21.20 -17.95
CA LYS A 378 -4.28 -21.74 -16.59
C LYS A 378 -5.44 -22.67 -16.21
N PHE A 379 -6.67 -22.30 -16.57
CA PHE A 379 -7.83 -23.14 -16.30
C PHE A 379 -7.80 -24.44 -17.11
N LYS A 380 -7.36 -24.37 -18.38
CA LYS A 380 -7.20 -25.52 -19.27
C LYS A 380 -6.15 -26.51 -18.73
N GLU A 381 -5.01 -26.01 -18.27
CA GLU A 381 -3.97 -26.82 -17.62
C GLU A 381 -4.52 -27.55 -16.38
N ALA A 382 -5.27 -26.85 -15.53
CA ALA A 382 -5.92 -27.45 -14.36
C ALA A 382 -7.01 -28.48 -14.73
N LEU A 383 -7.70 -28.32 -15.87
CA LEU A 383 -8.69 -29.31 -16.34
C LEU A 383 -8.04 -30.64 -16.76
N TYR A 384 -6.84 -30.63 -17.36
CA TYR A 384 -6.19 -31.86 -17.84
C TYR A 384 -5.85 -32.85 -16.72
N GLY A 385 -5.68 -32.38 -15.48
CA GLY A 385 -5.39 -33.20 -14.31
C GLY A 385 -6.62 -33.83 -13.63
N MET A 386 -7.83 -33.39 -13.98
CA MET A 386 -9.05 -33.81 -13.28
C MET A 386 -9.77 -35.00 -13.92
N LYS A 387 -10.45 -35.77 -13.07
CA LYS A 387 -11.32 -36.87 -13.48
C LYS A 387 -12.77 -36.42 -13.58
N PHE A 388 -13.53 -37.10 -14.43
CA PHE A 388 -14.94 -36.79 -14.66
C PHE A 388 -15.80 -36.83 -13.38
N GLU A 389 -15.50 -37.75 -12.47
CA GLU A 389 -16.23 -37.92 -11.21
C GLU A 389 -16.12 -36.70 -10.29
N GLN A 390 -15.17 -35.80 -10.56
CA GLN A 390 -14.94 -34.57 -9.81
C GLN A 390 -15.80 -33.40 -10.30
N PHE A 391 -16.53 -33.55 -11.41
CA PHE A 391 -17.47 -32.54 -11.92
C PHE A 391 -18.84 -32.74 -11.29
N GLY A 392 -19.13 -31.95 -10.25
CA GLY A 392 -20.41 -31.92 -9.56
C GLY A 392 -21.52 -31.27 -10.41
N ALA A 393 -22.76 -31.74 -10.25
CA ALA A 393 -23.94 -31.03 -10.73
C ALA A 393 -24.12 -29.72 -9.94
N LEU A 394 -24.79 -28.73 -10.54
CA LEU A 394 -25.01 -27.44 -9.88
C LEU A 394 -25.83 -27.63 -8.59
N ASN A 395 -25.22 -27.35 -7.45
CA ASN A 395 -25.89 -27.26 -6.16
C ASN A 395 -26.44 -25.85 -5.96
N GLU A 396 -27.73 -25.68 -6.26
CA GLU A 396 -28.44 -24.40 -6.13
C GLU A 396 -28.39 -23.83 -4.71
N LYS A 397 -28.44 -24.67 -3.67
CA LYS A 397 -28.38 -24.21 -2.27
C LYS A 397 -27.05 -23.53 -1.94
N LEU A 398 -25.95 -24.11 -2.40
CA LEU A 398 -24.61 -23.53 -2.19
C LEU A 398 -24.43 -22.24 -3.00
N LEU A 399 -24.99 -22.18 -4.21
CA LEU A 399 -24.95 -20.98 -5.03
C LEU A 399 -25.76 -19.85 -4.39
N MET A 400 -26.97 -20.13 -3.92
CA MET A 400 -27.82 -19.15 -3.21
C MET A 400 -27.14 -18.63 -1.93
N ALA A 401 -26.48 -19.50 -1.15
CA ALA A 401 -25.73 -19.07 0.03
C ALA A 401 -24.56 -18.14 -0.34
N SER A 402 -23.84 -18.43 -1.42
CA SER A 402 -22.79 -17.55 -1.93
C SER A 402 -23.34 -16.23 -2.49
N ASP A 403 -24.52 -16.24 -3.11
CA ASP A 403 -25.19 -15.04 -3.60
C ASP A 403 -25.67 -14.15 -2.44
N GLU A 404 -26.20 -14.74 -1.37
CA GLU A 404 -26.55 -14.03 -0.12
C GLU A 404 -25.30 -13.41 0.53
N ALA A 405 -24.19 -14.15 0.59
CA ALA A 405 -22.93 -13.63 1.10
C ALA A 405 -22.43 -12.40 0.32
N LEU A 406 -22.50 -12.46 -1.02
CA LEU A 406 -22.07 -11.37 -1.90
C LEU A 406 -23.04 -10.18 -1.93
N GLY A 407 -24.34 -10.45 -1.83
CA GLY A 407 -25.40 -9.45 -1.98
C GLY A 407 -25.83 -8.77 -0.68
N THR A 408 -25.58 -9.39 0.48
CA THR A 408 -26.09 -8.91 1.76
C THR A 408 -25.02 -8.94 2.85
N ASP A 409 -24.47 -10.12 3.19
CA ASP A 409 -23.62 -10.26 4.38
C ASP A 409 -22.33 -9.44 4.29
N LEU A 410 -21.54 -9.63 3.22
CA LEU A 410 -20.24 -8.94 3.05
C LEU A 410 -20.41 -7.42 2.89
N PRO A 411 -21.38 -6.90 2.11
CA PRO A 411 -21.70 -5.48 2.09
C PRO A 411 -22.09 -4.91 3.47
N GLU A 412 -22.87 -5.64 4.26
CA GLU A 412 -23.25 -5.20 5.61
C GLU A 412 -22.04 -5.11 6.54
N LEU A 413 -21.11 -6.08 6.46
CA LEU A 413 -19.84 -6.02 7.20
C LEU A 413 -19.01 -4.78 6.83
N LEU A 414 -18.96 -4.43 5.54
CA LEU A 414 -18.27 -3.20 5.09
C LEU A 414 -18.92 -1.93 5.64
N GLN A 415 -20.24 -1.87 5.75
CA GLN A 415 -20.96 -0.71 6.30
C GLN A 415 -20.76 -0.56 7.81
N ARG A 416 -20.49 -1.65 8.53
CA ARG A 416 -20.18 -1.62 9.96
C ARG A 416 -18.77 -1.09 10.24
N LEU A 417 -17.87 -1.19 9.26
CA LEU A 417 -16.52 -0.63 9.32
C LEU A 417 -16.57 0.89 9.09
N PRO A 418 -15.74 1.66 9.81
CA PRO A 418 -15.69 3.11 9.65
C PRO A 418 -15.24 3.46 8.23
N HIS A 419 -16.04 4.24 7.51
CA HIS A 419 -15.63 4.85 6.25
C HIS A 419 -14.70 6.03 6.56
N HIS A 420 -13.42 5.74 6.76
CA HIS A 420 -12.41 6.78 6.58
C HIS A 420 -12.08 6.81 5.09
N SER A 421 -12.45 7.90 4.43
CA SER A 421 -11.93 8.24 3.12
C SER A 421 -10.42 8.05 3.19
N THR A 422 -9.89 7.02 2.53
CA THR A 422 -8.46 6.91 2.32
C THR A 422 -8.00 8.26 1.80
N PHE A 423 -6.99 8.85 2.45
CA PHE A 423 -6.20 9.93 1.89
C PHE A 423 -5.48 9.36 0.65
N THR A 424 -6.23 9.14 -0.43
CA THR A 424 -5.67 9.18 -1.77
C THR A 424 -5.17 10.62 -1.89
N GLY A 425 -3.88 10.81 -2.11
CA GLY A 425 -3.32 12.13 -2.34
C GLY A 425 -4.04 12.82 -3.48
N THR A 426 -5.09 13.58 -3.15
CA THR A 426 -5.79 14.42 -4.10
C THR A 426 -4.85 15.59 -4.34
N THR A 427 -4.24 15.61 -5.52
CA THR A 427 -3.80 16.86 -6.14
C THR A 427 -4.98 17.82 -6.06
N ALA A 428 -4.93 18.77 -5.12
CA ALA A 428 -5.87 19.86 -5.06
C ALA A 428 -5.81 20.60 -6.40
N LYS A 429 -6.83 20.44 -7.24
CA LYS A 429 -7.18 21.48 -8.19
C LYS A 429 -7.68 22.67 -7.35
N PRO A 430 -7.21 23.89 -7.58
CA PRO A 430 -7.77 25.04 -6.88
C PRO A 430 -9.20 25.23 -7.39
N GLU A 431 -10.17 24.99 -6.50
CA GLU A 431 -11.53 25.50 -6.66
C GLU A 431 -11.44 27.02 -6.45
N ILE A 432 -11.95 27.76 -7.45
CA ILE A 432 -12.13 29.20 -7.37
C ILE A 432 -13.47 29.40 -6.67
N ASP A 433 -13.42 29.93 -5.46
CA ASP A 433 -14.60 30.33 -4.69
C ASP A 433 -15.37 31.40 -5.48
N SER A 434 -16.63 31.09 -5.78
CA SER A 434 -17.65 32.08 -6.15
C SER A 434 -18.80 31.97 -5.16
N GLU A 435 -18.60 32.55 -3.99
CA GLU A 435 -19.69 33.13 -3.19
C GLU A 435 -19.75 34.61 -3.65
N ASP A 436 -20.86 35.13 -4.14
CA ASP A 436 -21.97 35.52 -3.29
C ASP A 436 -23.23 35.89 -4.10
N GLU A 437 -24.34 35.96 -3.36
CA GLU A 437 -25.60 36.66 -3.64
C GLU A 437 -26.72 35.90 -4.37
N SER A 438 -27.49 35.16 -3.56
CA SER A 438 -28.94 35.01 -3.76
C SER A 438 -29.70 35.52 -2.53
N LEU A 439 -30.11 36.80 -2.54
CA LEU A 439 -31.24 37.31 -1.76
C LEU A 439 -31.88 38.50 -2.51
N GLU A 440 -33.11 38.28 -2.98
CA GLU A 440 -34.28 39.19 -2.98
C GLU A 440 -35.16 38.99 -4.22
N GLU A 441 -36.28 38.28 -4.00
CA GLU A 441 -37.49 38.41 -4.81
C GLU A 441 -38.18 39.73 -4.45
N GLU A 442 -38.46 40.60 -5.43
CA GLU A 442 -39.77 41.27 -5.55
C GLU A 442 -39.90 42.05 -6.87
N GLY A 443 -41.04 41.83 -7.55
CA GLY A 443 -41.86 42.95 -8.04
C GLY A 443 -41.43 43.76 -9.27
N ASN A 444 -41.87 43.30 -10.44
CA ASN A 444 -42.74 44.04 -11.38
C ASN A 444 -42.24 45.35 -12.08
N GLN A 445 -42.47 45.35 -13.41
CA GLN A 445 -42.83 46.49 -14.27
C GLN A 445 -41.78 47.47 -14.86
N LYS A 446 -41.73 47.40 -16.20
CA LYS A 446 -41.85 48.49 -17.20
C LYS A 446 -40.74 49.57 -17.33
N ARG A 447 -40.28 49.66 -18.59
CA ARG A 447 -40.07 50.86 -19.43
C ARG A 447 -39.19 52.00 -18.88
N GLY A 448 -38.23 52.40 -19.72
CA GLY A 448 -38.04 53.82 -20.01
C GLY A 448 -36.62 54.34 -19.92
N LEU A 449 -36.08 54.65 -21.10
CA LEU A 449 -35.15 55.72 -21.44
C LEU A 449 -34.69 56.73 -20.35
N THR A 450 -33.43 57.13 -20.55
CA THR A 450 -32.80 58.47 -20.41
C THR A 450 -32.06 58.89 -19.13
N ARG A 451 -30.75 59.06 -19.35
CA ARG A 451 -29.88 60.25 -19.12
C ARG A 451 -29.28 60.56 -17.73
N GLN A 452 -27.96 60.72 -17.82
CA GLN A 452 -27.10 61.74 -17.18
C GLN A 452 -26.72 61.58 -15.69
N GLY A 453 -25.54 60.98 -15.48
CA GLY A 453 -24.32 61.76 -15.23
C GLY A 453 -23.90 61.97 -13.78
N THR A 454 -22.72 61.47 -13.41
CA THR A 454 -21.64 62.27 -12.78
C THR A 454 -20.34 61.45 -12.70
N ARG A 455 -19.23 62.12 -13.01
CA ARG A 455 -17.85 61.60 -13.09
C ARG A 455 -17.26 61.38 -11.69
N SER A 456 -16.44 60.33 -11.50
CA SER A 456 -15.01 60.49 -11.14
C SER A 456 -14.21 59.17 -11.14
N ARG A 457 -13.23 59.10 -12.05
CA ARG A 457 -11.88 58.49 -11.99
C ARG A 457 -11.70 57.05 -11.48
N TYR A 458 -11.47 56.13 -12.42
CA TYR A 458 -10.46 55.07 -12.32
C TYR A 458 -9.69 54.96 -13.65
N ALA A 459 -8.38 54.71 -13.56
CA ALA A 459 -7.42 54.65 -14.67
C ALA A 459 -7.63 53.40 -15.55
N PRO A 460 -7.25 53.40 -16.84
CA PRO A 460 -7.42 52.23 -17.70
C PRO A 460 -6.36 51.16 -17.39
N VAL A 461 -6.84 49.95 -17.09
CA VAL A 461 -6.06 48.70 -17.05
C VAL A 461 -5.66 48.34 -18.49
N LYS A 462 -4.38 48.03 -18.71
CA LYS A 462 -3.84 47.52 -19.99
C LYS A 462 -4.44 46.15 -20.33
N PRO A 463 -4.69 45.84 -21.62
CA PRO A 463 -5.17 44.51 -22.00
C PRO A 463 -4.09 43.45 -21.76
N GLU A 464 -4.52 42.36 -21.14
CA GLU A 464 -3.79 41.12 -20.89
C GLU A 464 -3.20 40.56 -22.20
N ARG A 465 -1.95 40.09 -22.15
CA ARG A 465 -1.24 39.53 -23.31
C ARG A 465 -1.85 38.18 -23.68
N ASP A 466 -2.22 38.03 -24.95
CA ASP A 466 -2.79 36.81 -25.56
C ASP A 466 -1.97 35.55 -25.22
N MET A 467 -2.52 34.74 -24.33
CA MET A 467 -1.95 33.48 -23.84
C MET A 467 -1.73 32.45 -24.97
N THR A 468 -2.49 32.57 -26.06
CA THR A 468 -2.35 31.81 -27.31
C THR A 468 -1.03 32.06 -28.01
N ALA A 469 -0.49 33.29 -28.00
CA ALA A 469 0.79 33.60 -28.62
C ALA A 469 1.97 32.99 -27.83
N ILE A 470 1.86 32.90 -26.51
CA ILE A 470 2.89 32.33 -25.64
C ILE A 470 2.98 30.81 -25.86
N VAL A 471 1.83 30.13 -25.90
CA VAL A 471 1.78 28.68 -26.13
C VAL A 471 2.33 28.33 -27.52
N TYR A 472 2.00 29.12 -28.55
CA TYR A 472 2.51 28.91 -29.91
C TYR A 472 4.03 29.08 -29.98
N ASN A 473 4.57 30.09 -29.29
CA ASN A 473 6.01 30.34 -29.25
C ASN A 473 6.78 29.26 -28.48
N ILE A 474 6.21 28.70 -27.42
CA ILE A 474 6.83 27.58 -26.68
C ILE A 474 6.88 26.33 -27.55
N ILE A 475 5.80 26.00 -28.25
CA ILE A 475 5.75 24.83 -29.15
C ILE A 475 6.78 24.98 -30.28
N LEU A 476 6.86 26.17 -30.89
CA LEU A 476 7.80 26.45 -31.96
C LEU A 476 9.26 26.36 -31.48
N PHE A 477 9.56 26.90 -30.30
CA PHE A 477 10.90 26.84 -29.71
C PHE A 477 11.32 25.40 -29.40
N THR A 478 10.39 24.58 -28.91
CA THR A 478 10.66 23.17 -28.58
C THR A 478 10.91 22.34 -29.85
N LEU A 479 10.18 22.62 -30.93
CA LEU A 479 10.40 21.98 -32.24
C LEU A 479 11.73 22.38 -32.87
N VAL A 480 12.12 23.66 -32.77
CA VAL A 480 13.42 24.14 -33.28
C VAL A 480 14.58 23.50 -32.51
N LEU A 481 14.48 23.40 -31.19
CA LEU A 481 15.49 22.71 -30.38
C LEU A 481 15.59 21.22 -30.75
N PHE A 482 14.45 20.54 -30.90
CA PHE A 482 14.39 19.14 -31.28
C PHE A 482 15.09 18.89 -32.62
N PHE A 483 14.79 19.71 -33.64
CA PHE A 483 15.45 19.60 -34.95
C PHE A 483 16.95 19.95 -34.92
N ALA A 484 17.36 20.92 -34.11
CA ALA A 484 18.77 21.25 -33.93
C ALA A 484 19.56 20.12 -33.26
N THR A 485 18.96 19.40 -32.32
CA THR A 485 19.61 18.25 -31.65
C THR A 485 19.61 16.96 -32.46
N VAL A 486 18.57 16.69 -33.26
CA VAL A 486 18.42 15.40 -33.95
C VAL A 486 19.10 15.38 -35.32
N VAL A 487 19.16 16.51 -36.04
CA VAL A 487 19.66 16.53 -37.44
C VAL A 487 21.13 16.96 -37.54
N GLY A 488 21.75 17.42 -36.46
CA GLY A 488 23.14 17.91 -36.46
C GLY A 488 23.25 19.27 -37.15
N GLY A 489 23.78 20.26 -36.43
CA GLY A 489 23.73 21.69 -36.79
C GLY A 489 24.35 22.11 -38.13
N GLY A 490 24.93 21.21 -38.92
CA GLY A 490 25.51 21.50 -40.22
C GLY A 490 24.52 21.57 -41.39
N VAL A 491 23.31 21.00 -41.29
CA VAL A 491 22.36 20.93 -42.41
C VAL A 491 21.38 22.12 -42.42
N ALA A 492 21.02 22.66 -41.25
CA ALA A 492 20.05 23.76 -41.13
C ALA A 492 20.53 25.08 -41.76
N VAL A 493 21.84 25.35 -41.73
CA VAL A 493 22.45 26.56 -42.33
C VAL A 493 22.42 26.51 -43.86
N LYS A 494 22.45 25.31 -44.46
CA LYS A 494 22.46 25.12 -45.92
C LYS A 494 21.07 25.25 -46.57
N MET A 495 19.99 25.20 -45.79
CA MET A 495 18.61 25.24 -46.29
C MET A 495 17.91 26.61 -46.10
N GLY A 496 18.61 27.67 -45.66
CA GLY A 496 18.07 29.04 -45.67
C GLY A 496 16.99 29.34 -44.61
N TRP A 497 16.88 28.52 -43.55
CA TRP A 497 15.86 28.71 -42.49
C TRP A 497 16.19 29.79 -41.47
N VAL A 498 17.34 30.47 -41.59
CA VAL A 498 17.83 31.43 -40.59
C VAL A 498 17.37 32.87 -40.87
N ASP A 499 16.91 33.16 -42.09
CA ASP A 499 16.57 34.55 -42.48
C ASP A 499 15.20 35.03 -41.96
N GLY A 500 14.36 34.13 -41.42
CA GLY A 500 13.04 34.46 -40.86
C GLY A 500 13.01 34.81 -39.37
N LEU A 501 14.14 34.68 -38.66
CA LEU A 501 14.20 34.84 -37.19
C LEU A 501 14.58 36.26 -36.73
N GLY A 502 14.90 37.16 -37.67
CA GLY A 502 15.25 38.56 -37.38
C GLY A 502 14.23 39.30 -36.49
N PRO A 503 12.91 39.19 -36.74
CA PRO A 503 11.91 39.88 -35.92
C PRO A 503 11.75 39.31 -34.49
N LEU A 504 12.16 38.06 -34.26
CA LEU A 504 11.99 37.38 -32.97
C LEU A 504 13.08 37.75 -31.96
N VAL A 505 14.26 38.14 -32.44
CA VAL A 505 15.39 38.57 -31.61
C VAL A 505 15.18 39.99 -31.06
N GLU A 506 14.40 40.84 -31.74
CA GLU A 506 14.05 42.17 -31.24
C GLU A 506 13.01 42.15 -30.11
N LEU A 507 12.17 41.10 -30.03
CA LEU A 507 11.14 40.97 -28.98
C LEU A 507 11.68 40.48 -27.63
N LEU A 508 12.95 40.02 -27.59
CA LEU A 508 13.59 39.39 -26.44
C LEU A 508 14.82 40.17 -25.91
N ARG A 509 15.03 41.41 -26.35
CA ARG A 509 15.95 42.32 -25.63
C ARG A 509 15.29 42.80 -24.33
N PRO A 510 16.06 42.91 -23.23
CA PRO A 510 15.54 43.15 -21.88
C PRO A 510 14.75 44.46 -21.75
#